data_AF-A0A9D5M435-F1
#
_entry.id   AF-A0A9D5M435-F1
#
_cell.length_a   1.000
_cell.length_b   1.000
_cell.length_c   1.000
_cell.angle_alpha   90.00
_cell.angle_beta   90.00
_cell.angle_gamma   90.00
#
_symmetry.space_group_name_H-M   'P 1'
#
loop_
_entity.id
_entity.type
_entity.pdbx_description
1 polymer ?
#
loop_
_entity_poly.entity_id
_entity_poly.type
_entity_poly.pdbx_seq_one_letter_code
_entity_poly.pdbx_strand_id
1 'polypeptide(L)'
;MDFKILYQKYLANACTPEEKAFVEAEIERAKAVSEELFKEHTRIELTPAEDQDVLRARKKWNTATFVKTAVISVLSCVVVGCVTIAAVYGISISSANRNMKYDNQQAEQAVKEYIYQHAAANYSIPNASIDTVYVKEEDRDLEMKGPLRKSYYMIEYEAKLPGYEFEAEMNSRTGEITITDVDRY
;
A
#
# COMPACT_ATOMS: atom_id res chain seq x y z
N MET A 1 -19.21 25.40 58.97
CA MET A 1 -18.67 25.56 60.33
C MET A 1 -17.25 26.09 60.21
N ASP A 2 -16.88 27.13 60.95
CA ASP A 2 -15.51 27.68 60.89
C ASP A 2 -14.57 26.85 61.77
N PHE A 3 -13.59 26.22 61.14
CA PHE A 3 -12.59 25.39 61.82
C PHE A 3 -11.84 26.17 62.91
N LYS A 4 -11.58 27.47 62.71
CA LYS A 4 -10.86 28.30 63.69
C LYS A 4 -11.62 28.43 65.01
N ILE A 5 -12.94 28.57 64.92
CA ILE A 5 -13.82 28.68 66.10
C ILE A 5 -13.95 27.32 66.79
N LEU A 6 -14.07 26.23 66.02
CA LEU A 6 -14.12 24.86 66.56
C LEU A 6 -12.79 24.43 67.21
N TYR A 7 -11.66 24.80 66.63
CA TYR A 7 -10.34 24.54 67.19
C TYR A 7 -10.12 25.29 68.51
N GLN A 8 -10.59 26.53 68.63
CA GLN A 8 -10.56 27.27 69.90
C GLN A 8 -11.43 26.61 70.97
N LYS A 9 -12.62 26.12 70.61
CA LYS A 9 -13.49 25.34 71.52
C LYS A 9 -12.85 24.00 71.91
N TYR A 10 -12.13 23.35 70.99
CA TYR A 10 -11.39 22.12 71.24
C TYR A 10 -10.29 22.34 72.28
N LEU A 11 -9.50 23.41 72.12
CA LEU A 11 -8.48 23.82 73.11
C LEU A 11 -9.07 24.18 74.47
N ALA A 12 -10.29 24.74 74.49
CA ALA A 12 -11.03 25.06 75.71
C ALA A 12 -11.79 23.89 76.34
N ASN A 13 -11.66 22.66 75.81
CA ASN A 13 -12.39 21.44 76.23
C ASN A 13 -13.93 21.59 76.24
N ALA A 14 -14.48 22.48 75.40
CA ALA A 14 -15.90 22.80 75.34
C ALA A 14 -16.60 22.25 74.09
N CYS A 15 -15.98 21.28 73.40
CA CYS A 15 -16.52 20.67 72.19
C CYS A 15 -17.49 19.52 72.50
N THR A 16 -18.53 19.41 71.68
CA THR A 16 -19.34 18.20 71.60
C THR A 16 -18.54 17.04 70.96
N PRO A 17 -18.94 15.76 71.16
CA PRO A 17 -18.22 14.61 70.60
C PRO A 17 -18.05 14.66 69.07
N GLU A 18 -19.05 15.18 68.35
CA GLU A 18 -19.03 15.30 66.89
C GLU A 18 -18.08 16.41 66.41
N GLU A 19 -18.07 17.56 67.08
CA GLU A 19 -17.15 18.66 66.79
C GLU A 19 -15.69 18.26 67.07
N LYS A 20 -15.47 17.46 68.12
CA LYS A 20 -14.15 16.94 68.47
C LYS A 20 -13.59 16.04 67.37
N ALA A 21 -14.40 15.10 66.89
CA ALA A 21 -14.03 14.19 65.80
C ALA A 21 -13.72 14.94 64.50
N PHE A 22 -14.48 16.00 64.19
CA PHE A 22 -14.24 16.83 63.01
C PHE A 22 -12.89 17.57 63.09
N VAL A 23 -12.57 18.16 64.25
CA VAL A 23 -11.30 18.88 64.45
C VAL A 23 -10.10 17.92 64.37
N GLU A 24 -10.20 16.74 64.98
CA GLU A 24 -9.13 15.72 64.95
C GLU A 24 -8.88 15.20 63.53
N ALA A 25 -9.93 14.93 62.76
CA ALA A 25 -9.81 14.51 61.36
C ALA A 25 -9.11 15.57 60.48
N GLU A 26 -9.39 16.85 60.70
CA GLU A 26 -8.76 17.92 59.92
C GLU A 26 -7.29 18.14 60.32
N ILE A 27 -6.94 17.94 61.61
CA ILE A 27 -5.56 17.93 62.07
C ILE A 27 -4.79 16.75 61.46
N GLU A 28 -5.40 15.56 61.37
CA GLU A 28 -4.79 14.40 60.72
C GLU A 28 -4.57 14.64 59.23
N ARG A 29 -5.55 15.23 58.52
CA ARG A 29 -5.37 15.64 57.11
C ARG A 29 -4.25 16.66 56.95
N ALA A 30 -4.18 17.65 57.83
CA ALA A 30 -3.12 18.65 57.80
C ALA A 30 -1.74 18.03 58.04
N LYS A 31 -1.64 17.05 58.96
CA LYS A 31 -0.42 16.26 59.19
C LYS A 31 -0.03 15.44 57.97
N ALA A 32 -0.98 14.73 57.36
CA ALA A 32 -0.72 13.92 56.16
C ALA A 32 -0.26 14.77 54.97
N VAL A 33 -0.87 15.95 54.77
CA VAL A 33 -0.45 16.90 53.73
C VAL A 33 0.94 17.47 54.03
N SER A 34 1.23 17.82 55.27
CA SER A 34 2.56 18.28 55.68
C SER A 34 3.62 17.19 55.45
N GLU A 35 3.31 15.95 55.82
CA GLU A 35 4.23 14.83 55.65
C GLU A 35 4.53 14.56 54.17
N GLU A 36 3.54 14.63 53.28
CA GLU A 36 3.76 14.44 51.85
C GLU A 36 4.47 15.64 51.20
N LEU A 37 4.20 16.87 51.64
CA LEU A 37 4.86 18.09 51.14
C LEU A 37 6.33 18.20 51.56
N PHE A 38 6.66 17.73 52.76
CA PHE A 38 8.02 17.76 53.31
C PHE A 38 8.73 16.41 53.25
N LYS A 39 8.11 15.41 52.62
CA LYS A 39 8.78 14.17 52.27
C LYS A 39 10.01 14.53 51.47
N GLU A 40 11.19 14.15 51.95
CA GLU A 40 12.42 14.36 51.21
C GLU A 40 12.33 13.58 49.91
N HIS A 41 11.93 14.26 48.83
CA HIS A 41 12.13 13.75 47.49
C HIS A 41 13.63 13.58 47.34
N THR A 42 14.09 12.35 47.20
CA THR A 42 15.48 12.04 46.92
C THR A 42 15.86 12.80 45.67
N ARG A 43 16.49 13.95 45.85
CA ARG A 43 16.91 14.80 44.76
C ARG A 43 18.04 14.01 44.12
N ILE A 44 17.76 13.38 42.98
CA ILE A 44 18.77 12.66 42.23
C ILE A 44 19.86 13.69 41.93
N GLU A 45 20.99 13.58 42.60
CA GLU A 45 22.15 14.42 42.32
C GLU A 45 22.63 14.03 40.93
N LEU A 46 22.33 14.88 39.96
CA LEU A 46 22.83 14.76 38.60
C LEU A 46 24.32 15.11 38.65
N THR A 47 25.17 14.10 38.78
CA THR A 47 26.60 14.27 38.60
C THR A 47 26.91 14.54 37.13
N PRO A 48 27.90 15.39 36.82
CA PRO A 48 28.35 15.57 35.44
C PRO A 48 28.84 14.22 34.91
N ALA A 49 28.29 13.80 33.77
CA ALA A 49 28.68 12.56 33.12
C ALA A 49 30.15 12.64 32.66
N GLU A 50 30.88 11.52 32.75
CA GLU A 50 32.23 11.44 32.19
C GLU A 50 32.19 11.67 30.68
N ASP A 51 33.16 12.43 30.15
CA ASP A 51 33.23 12.80 28.73
C ASP A 51 33.18 11.56 27.79
N GLN A 52 33.74 10.43 28.22
CA GLN A 52 33.71 9.19 27.44
C GLN A 52 32.30 8.62 27.28
N ASP A 53 31.47 8.70 28.33
CA ASP A 53 30.10 8.20 28.29
C ASP A 53 29.21 9.09 27.43
N VAL A 54 29.43 10.41 27.47
CA VAL A 54 28.78 11.37 26.59
C VAL A 54 29.10 11.07 25.12
N LEU A 55 30.38 10.79 24.80
CA LEU A 55 30.80 10.44 23.43
C LEU A 55 30.21 9.11 22.95
N ARG A 56 30.16 8.09 23.82
CA ARG A 56 29.55 6.78 23.49
C ARG A 56 28.05 6.91 23.25
N ALA A 57 27.35 7.63 24.13
CA ALA A 57 25.92 7.90 23.99
C ALA A 57 25.63 8.67 22.69
N ARG A 58 26.42 9.71 22.39
CA ARG A 58 26.32 10.48 21.14
C ARG A 58 26.55 9.61 19.91
N LYS A 59 27.58 8.75 19.90
CA LYS A 59 27.85 7.84 18.78
C LYS A 59 26.70 6.86 18.57
N LYS A 60 26.22 6.22 19.64
CA LYS A 60 25.08 5.29 19.59
C LYS A 60 23.81 5.97 19.09
N TRP A 61 23.53 7.18 19.58
CA TRP A 61 22.41 7.99 19.13
C TRP A 61 22.52 8.36 17.65
N ASN A 62 23.68 8.83 17.21
CA ASN A 62 23.93 9.19 15.82
C ASN A 62 23.79 7.99 14.89
N THR A 63 24.37 6.83 15.25
CA THR A 63 24.23 5.60 14.45
C THR A 63 22.77 5.13 14.41
N ALA A 64 22.07 5.11 15.54
CA ALA A 64 20.67 4.69 15.59
C ALA A 64 19.77 5.63 14.78
N THR A 65 20.00 6.94 14.89
CA THR A 65 19.26 7.95 14.12
C THR A 65 19.55 7.81 12.64
N PHE A 66 20.82 7.68 12.26
CA PHE A 66 21.23 7.47 10.87
C PHE A 66 20.57 6.22 10.26
N VAL A 67 20.59 5.09 10.97
CA VAL A 67 19.95 3.85 10.50
C VAL A 67 18.45 4.04 10.33
N LYS A 68 17.77 4.66 11.30
CA LYS A 68 16.33 4.96 11.20
C LYS A 68 16.02 5.85 10.00
N THR A 69 16.78 6.94 9.82
CA THR A 69 16.61 7.86 8.70
C THR A 69 16.88 7.17 7.37
N ALA A 70 17.93 6.33 7.28
CA ALA A 70 18.23 5.57 6.08
C ALA A 70 17.08 4.61 5.73
N VAL A 71 16.57 3.85 6.70
CA VAL A 71 15.43 2.94 6.49
C VAL A 71 14.18 3.71 6.03
N ILE A 72 13.83 4.82 6.69
CA ILE A 72 12.68 5.63 6.30
C ILE A 72 12.86 6.19 4.88
N SER A 73 14.06 6.64 4.53
CA SER A 73 14.34 7.17 3.19
C SER A 73 14.16 6.09 2.12
N VAL A 74 14.68 4.89 2.35
CA VAL A 74 14.53 3.75 1.42
C VAL A 74 13.07 3.36 1.27
N LEU A 75 12.33 3.24 2.38
CA LEU A 75 10.90 2.93 2.34
C LEU A 75 10.10 3.99 1.59
N SER A 76 10.45 5.27 1.77
CA SER A 76 9.80 6.39 1.07
C SER A 76 10.01 6.28 -0.44
N CYS A 77 11.23 5.96 -0.88
CA CYS A 77 11.52 5.73 -2.30
C CYS A 77 10.72 4.55 -2.87
N VAL A 78 10.61 3.44 -2.13
CA VAL A 78 9.80 2.28 -2.55
C VAL A 78 8.34 2.67 -2.73
N VAL A 79 7.75 3.38 -1.76
CA VAL A 79 6.35 3.81 -1.83
C VAL A 79 6.11 4.71 -3.05
N VAL A 80 6.98 5.70 -3.29
CA VAL A 80 6.86 6.57 -4.47
C VAL A 80 7.01 5.76 -5.77
N GLY A 81 7.93 4.80 -5.81
CA GLY A 81 8.08 3.88 -6.94
C GLY A 81 6.80 3.08 -7.20
N CYS A 82 6.21 2.49 -6.17
CA CYS A 82 4.94 1.75 -6.31
C CYS A 82 3.80 2.64 -6.80
N VAL A 83 3.65 3.85 -6.26
CA VAL A 83 2.59 4.79 -6.65
C VAL A 83 2.75 5.24 -8.12
N THR A 84 3.98 5.53 -8.54
CA THR A 84 4.24 5.94 -9.93
C THR A 84 3.97 4.82 -10.93
N ILE A 85 4.41 3.59 -10.63
CA ILE A 85 4.11 2.40 -11.45
C ILE A 85 2.59 2.19 -11.52
N ALA A 86 1.90 2.20 -10.38
CA ALA A 86 0.44 2.03 -10.34
C ALA A 86 -0.31 3.10 -11.14
N ALA A 87 0.13 4.36 -11.09
CA ALA A 87 -0.46 5.44 -11.87
C ALA A 87 -0.26 5.24 -13.38
N VAL A 88 0.96 4.87 -13.80
CA VAL A 88 1.31 4.65 -15.21
C VAL A 88 0.51 3.48 -15.79
N TYR A 89 0.52 2.31 -15.13
CA TYR A 89 -0.24 1.14 -15.58
C TYR A 89 -1.75 1.37 -15.45
N GLY A 90 -2.22 2.01 -14.37
CA GLY A 90 -3.64 2.28 -14.17
C GLY A 90 -4.24 3.16 -15.27
N ILE A 91 -3.56 4.23 -15.68
CA ILE A 91 -4.00 5.08 -16.79
C ILE A 91 -3.98 4.30 -18.11
N SER A 92 -2.93 3.52 -18.33
CA SER A 92 -2.69 2.82 -19.60
C SER A 92 -3.67 1.66 -19.82
N ILE A 93 -3.88 0.81 -18.80
CA ILE A 93 -4.89 -0.27 -18.82
C ILE A 93 -6.29 0.32 -19.02
N SER A 94 -6.62 1.35 -18.25
CA SER A 94 -7.92 2.03 -18.37
C SER A 94 -8.12 2.61 -19.78
N SER A 95 -7.06 3.15 -20.38
CA SER A 95 -7.11 3.64 -21.74
C SER A 95 -7.22 2.53 -22.77
N ALA A 96 -6.45 1.44 -22.63
CA ALA A 96 -6.47 0.32 -23.53
C ALA A 96 -7.86 -0.31 -23.60
N ASN A 97 -8.49 -0.54 -22.44
CA ASN A 97 -9.88 -1.00 -22.36
C ASN A 97 -10.88 -0.08 -23.08
N ARG A 98 -10.72 1.25 -22.97
CA ARG A 98 -11.59 2.21 -23.68
C ARG A 98 -11.31 2.29 -25.19
N ASN A 99 -10.08 1.97 -25.59
CA ASN A 99 -9.65 2.03 -26.97
C ASN A 99 -9.96 0.72 -27.73
N MET A 100 -10.37 -0.36 -27.04
CA MET A 100 -10.76 -1.61 -27.68
C MET A 100 -11.98 -1.41 -28.59
N LYS A 101 -11.80 -1.72 -29.87
CA LYS A 101 -12.83 -1.62 -30.90
C LYS A 101 -13.74 -2.85 -30.94
N TYR A 102 -13.19 -4.02 -30.62
CA TYR A 102 -13.88 -5.30 -30.63
C TYR A 102 -13.94 -5.86 -29.21
N ASP A 103 -15.08 -6.46 -28.87
CA ASP A 103 -15.15 -7.37 -27.73
C ASP A 103 -14.41 -8.67 -28.04
N ASN A 104 -14.04 -9.45 -27.02
CA ASN A 104 -13.20 -10.63 -27.14
C ASN A 104 -13.76 -11.66 -28.14
N GLN A 105 -15.07 -11.92 -28.09
CA GLN A 105 -15.71 -12.85 -29.02
C GLN A 105 -15.69 -12.34 -30.47
N GLN A 106 -15.83 -11.02 -30.65
CA GLN A 106 -15.78 -10.41 -31.98
C GLN A 106 -14.36 -10.41 -32.54
N ALA A 107 -13.37 -10.19 -31.68
CA ALA A 107 -11.95 -10.24 -32.00
C ALA A 107 -11.53 -11.65 -32.43
N GLU A 108 -11.88 -12.67 -31.64
CA GLU A 108 -11.59 -14.07 -31.95
C GLU A 108 -12.21 -14.48 -33.29
N GLN A 109 -13.48 -14.10 -33.53
CA GLN A 109 -14.14 -14.39 -34.79
C GLN A 109 -13.47 -13.69 -35.98
N ALA A 110 -13.11 -12.41 -35.83
CA ALA A 110 -12.41 -11.66 -36.87
C ALA A 110 -11.05 -12.27 -37.21
N VAL A 111 -10.33 -12.76 -36.21
CA VAL A 111 -9.04 -13.44 -36.40
C VAL A 111 -9.22 -14.80 -37.07
N LYS A 112 -10.22 -15.61 -36.66
CA LYS A 112 -10.54 -16.87 -37.34
C LYS A 112 -10.86 -16.66 -38.81
N GLU A 113 -11.66 -15.65 -39.12
CA GLU A 113 -12.01 -15.29 -40.50
C GLU A 113 -10.78 -14.85 -41.30
N TYR A 114 -9.92 -14.02 -40.71
CA TYR A 114 -8.68 -13.57 -41.35
C TYR A 114 -7.72 -14.73 -41.62
N ILE A 115 -7.49 -15.60 -40.63
CA ILE A 115 -6.62 -16.78 -40.76
C ILE A 115 -7.17 -17.73 -41.82
N TYR A 116 -8.49 -18.01 -41.83
CA TYR A 116 -9.11 -18.84 -42.85
C TYR A 116 -8.92 -18.25 -44.26
N GLN A 117 -9.15 -16.94 -44.43
CA GLN A 117 -8.98 -16.28 -45.73
C GLN A 117 -7.53 -16.29 -46.19
N HIS A 118 -6.59 -16.02 -45.29
CA HIS A 118 -5.16 -16.08 -45.57
C HIS A 118 -4.74 -17.52 -45.92
N ALA A 119 -5.25 -18.51 -45.19
CA ALA A 119 -4.96 -19.91 -45.44
C ALA A 119 -5.50 -20.35 -46.81
N ALA A 120 -6.75 -20.01 -47.13
CA ALA A 120 -7.36 -20.32 -48.42
C ALA A 120 -6.63 -19.67 -49.62
N ALA A 121 -6.01 -18.50 -49.42
CA ALA A 121 -5.26 -17.80 -50.45
C ALA A 121 -3.85 -18.35 -50.66
N ASN A 122 -3.18 -18.83 -49.60
CA ASN A 122 -1.76 -19.18 -49.62
C ASN A 122 -1.48 -20.68 -49.50
N TYR A 123 -2.42 -21.46 -48.97
CA TYR A 123 -2.25 -22.89 -48.67
C TYR A 123 -3.46 -23.70 -49.17
N SER A 124 -3.20 -24.87 -49.75
CA SER A 124 -4.26 -25.81 -50.13
C SER A 124 -4.56 -26.76 -48.98
N ILE A 125 -5.48 -26.37 -48.10
CA ILE A 125 -5.90 -27.17 -46.94
C ILE A 125 -7.25 -27.86 -47.23
N PRO A 126 -7.28 -29.20 -47.39
CA PRO A 126 -8.53 -29.93 -47.64
C PRO A 126 -9.52 -29.79 -46.48
N ASN A 127 -10.80 -29.58 -46.80
CA ASN A 127 -11.89 -29.44 -45.82
C ASN A 127 -11.71 -28.31 -44.79
N ALA A 128 -10.87 -27.31 -45.08
CA ALA A 128 -10.78 -26.13 -44.23
C ALA A 128 -12.08 -25.31 -44.32
N SER A 129 -12.60 -24.94 -43.16
CA SER A 129 -13.65 -23.94 -42.99
C SER A 129 -13.31 -23.03 -41.83
N ILE A 130 -14.02 -21.91 -41.68
CA ILE A 130 -13.86 -21.01 -40.53
C ILE A 130 -14.07 -21.78 -39.22
N ASP A 131 -15.04 -22.71 -39.18
CA ASP A 131 -15.34 -23.52 -37.98
C ASP A 131 -14.22 -24.52 -37.63
N THR A 132 -13.35 -24.86 -38.58
CA THR A 132 -12.18 -25.70 -38.32
C THR A 132 -10.99 -24.91 -37.75
N VAL A 133 -11.05 -23.58 -37.76
CA VAL A 133 -10.02 -22.74 -37.11
C VAL A 133 -10.25 -22.77 -35.60
N TYR A 134 -9.32 -23.41 -34.90
CA TYR A 134 -9.36 -23.52 -33.45
C TYR A 134 -8.32 -22.59 -32.83
N VAL A 135 -8.76 -21.59 -32.06
CA VAL A 135 -7.85 -20.75 -31.27
C VAL A 135 -7.46 -21.54 -30.02
N LYS A 136 -6.17 -21.83 -29.88
CA LYS A 136 -5.58 -22.58 -28.76
C LYS A 136 -5.25 -21.64 -27.61
N GLU A 137 -4.68 -20.49 -27.91
CA GLU A 137 -4.17 -19.54 -26.92
C GLU A 137 -4.48 -18.10 -27.37
N GLU A 138 -4.77 -17.25 -26.39
CA GLU A 138 -4.99 -15.82 -26.55
C GLU A 138 -4.20 -15.09 -25.45
N ASP A 139 -3.20 -14.32 -25.85
CA ASP A 139 -2.40 -13.50 -24.95
C ASP A 139 -2.57 -12.01 -25.25
N ARG A 140 -2.54 -11.18 -24.20
CA ARG A 140 -2.78 -9.74 -24.30
C ARG A 140 -1.63 -8.94 -23.74
N ASP A 141 -0.98 -8.22 -24.63
CA ASP A 141 0.10 -7.33 -24.28
C ASP A 141 -0.33 -5.87 -24.31
N LEU A 142 -0.06 -5.18 -23.20
CA LEU A 142 -0.35 -3.76 -23.06
C LEU A 142 0.71 -2.93 -23.81
N GLU A 143 0.32 -2.39 -24.95
CA GLU A 143 1.16 -1.51 -25.74
C GLU A 143 1.05 -0.06 -25.26
N MET A 144 2.18 0.48 -24.82
CA MET A 144 2.31 1.84 -24.27
C MET A 144 3.12 2.77 -25.18
N LYS A 145 3.07 2.53 -26.49
CA LYS A 145 3.76 3.34 -27.52
C LYS A 145 3.14 4.74 -27.60
N GLY A 146 3.79 5.73 -26.98
CA GLY A 146 3.40 7.14 -27.02
C GLY A 146 2.63 7.60 -25.76
N PRO A 147 1.66 8.53 -25.89
CA PRO A 147 0.89 9.00 -24.73
C PRO A 147 0.12 7.86 -24.06
N LEU A 148 0.11 7.79 -22.73
CA LEU A 148 -0.60 6.73 -21.95
C LEU A 148 -2.11 6.64 -22.28
N ARG A 149 -2.73 7.75 -22.72
CA ARG A 149 -4.13 7.80 -23.17
C ARG A 149 -4.37 7.20 -24.56
N LYS A 150 -3.30 6.79 -25.25
CA LYS A 150 -3.34 6.12 -26.54
C LYS A 150 -2.89 4.66 -26.43
N SER A 151 -2.66 4.15 -25.22
CA SER A 151 -2.37 2.74 -24.98
C SER A 151 -3.49 1.85 -25.51
N TYR A 152 -3.12 0.66 -25.95
CA TYR A 152 -4.02 -0.35 -26.52
C TYR A 152 -3.46 -1.75 -26.22
N TYR A 153 -4.26 -2.80 -26.40
CA TYR A 153 -3.77 -4.17 -26.34
C TYR A 153 -3.32 -4.64 -27.73
N MET A 154 -2.13 -5.23 -27.82
CA MET A 154 -1.84 -6.20 -28.88
C MET A 154 -2.34 -7.55 -28.39
N ILE A 155 -3.14 -8.24 -29.20
CA ILE A 155 -3.69 -9.53 -28.83
C ILE A 155 -3.08 -10.56 -29.76
N GLU A 156 -2.31 -11.47 -29.20
CA GLU A 156 -1.67 -12.59 -29.88
C GLU A 156 -2.61 -13.79 -29.85
N TYR A 157 -2.79 -14.41 -31.00
CA TYR A 157 -3.64 -15.57 -31.19
C TYR A 157 -2.82 -16.70 -31.80
N GLU A 158 -2.76 -17.82 -31.10
CA GLU A 158 -2.33 -19.09 -31.69
C GLU A 158 -3.56 -19.86 -32.17
N ALA A 159 -3.68 -20.06 -33.48
CA ALA A 159 -4.78 -20.79 -34.07
C ALA A 159 -4.30 -21.99 -34.88
N LYS A 160 -5.03 -23.10 -34.79
CA LYS A 160 -4.77 -24.31 -35.56
C LYS A 160 -5.79 -24.49 -36.66
N LEU A 161 -5.28 -24.90 -37.81
CA LEU A 161 -6.02 -25.44 -38.94
C LEU A 161 -5.45 -26.84 -39.25
N PRO A 162 -6.17 -27.71 -39.97
CA PRO A 162 -5.67 -29.04 -40.29
C PRO A 162 -4.27 -29.04 -40.93
N GLY A 163 -3.26 -29.47 -40.17
CA GLY A 163 -1.86 -29.55 -40.57
C GLY A 163 -1.06 -28.24 -40.49
N TYR A 164 -1.63 -27.18 -39.92
CA TYR A 164 -0.98 -25.87 -39.80
C TYR A 164 -1.30 -25.19 -38.47
N GLU A 165 -0.31 -24.50 -37.92
CA GLU A 165 -0.43 -23.60 -36.76
C GLU A 165 -0.11 -22.18 -37.23
N PHE A 166 -0.97 -21.24 -36.88
CA PHE A 166 -0.88 -19.84 -37.29
C PHE A 166 -0.77 -18.99 -36.04
N GLU A 167 0.20 -18.09 -36.04
CA GLU A 167 0.30 -17.01 -35.06
C GLU A 167 -0.19 -15.71 -35.71
N ALA A 168 -1.11 -15.02 -35.05
CA ALA A 168 -1.65 -13.76 -35.52
C ALA A 168 -1.72 -12.72 -34.40
N GLU A 169 -1.25 -11.52 -34.70
CA GLU A 169 -1.38 -10.36 -33.84
C GLU A 169 -2.54 -9.47 -34.30
N MET A 170 -3.40 -9.07 -33.36
CA MET A 170 -4.45 -8.10 -33.58
C MET A 170 -4.24 -6.84 -32.75
N ASN A 171 -4.20 -5.70 -33.43
CA ASN A 171 -4.24 -4.38 -32.78
C ASN A 171 -5.67 -4.09 -32.32
N SER A 172 -5.93 -4.18 -31.01
CA SER A 172 -7.29 -3.99 -30.46
C SER A 172 -7.90 -2.60 -30.70
N ARG A 173 -7.08 -1.58 -31.00
CA ARG A 173 -7.54 -0.21 -31.27
C ARG A 173 -7.97 -0.02 -32.72
N THR A 174 -7.27 -0.62 -33.68
CA THR A 174 -7.58 -0.46 -35.11
C THR A 174 -8.41 -1.62 -35.67
N GLY A 175 -8.24 -2.82 -35.11
CA GLY A 175 -8.72 -4.09 -35.67
C GLY A 175 -7.81 -4.65 -36.75
N GLU A 176 -6.61 -4.10 -36.91
CA GLU A 176 -5.64 -4.59 -37.89
C GLU A 176 -5.08 -5.93 -37.40
N ILE A 177 -5.11 -6.94 -38.27
CA ILE A 177 -4.63 -8.30 -38.00
C ILE A 177 -3.44 -8.56 -38.90
N THR A 178 -2.36 -9.09 -38.33
CA THR A 178 -1.14 -9.49 -39.04
C THR A 178 -0.81 -10.92 -38.67
N ILE A 179 -0.51 -11.78 -39.66
CA ILE A 179 0.05 -13.10 -39.40
C ILE A 179 1.54 -12.95 -39.19
N THR A 180 2.02 -13.41 -38.03
CA THR A 180 3.41 -13.30 -37.60
C THR A 180 4.20 -14.54 -37.96
N ASP A 181 3.60 -15.72 -37.79
CA ASP A 181 4.22 -17.00 -38.15
C ASP A 181 3.20 -18.03 -38.65
N VAL A 182 3.69 -18.98 -39.45
CA VAL A 182 2.92 -20.13 -39.94
C VAL A 182 3.79 -21.37 -39.93
N ASP A 183 3.46 -22.30 -39.04
CA ASP A 183 4.12 -23.58 -38.90
C ASP A 183 3.29 -24.72 -39.47
N ARG A 184 3.99 -25.73 -39.99
CA ARG A 184 3.38 -26.98 -40.47
C ARG A 184 3.76 -28.12 -39.55
N TYR A 185 2.77 -28.92 -39.13
CA TYR A 185 2.98 -30.07 -38.27
C TYR A 185 2.34 -31.35 -38.82
#